data_AF-A0A4Q5AGM8-F1
#
_entry.id   AF-A0A4Q5AGM8-F1
#
_cell.length_a   1.000
_cell.length_b   1.000
_cell.length_c   1.000
_cell.angle_alpha   90.00
_cell.angle_beta   90.00
_cell.angle_gamma   90.00
#
_symmetry.space_group_name_H-M   'P 1'
#
loop_
_entity.id
_entity.type
_entity.pdbx_description
1 polymer ?
#
loop_
_entity_poly.entity_id
_entity_poly.type
_entity_poly.pdbx_seq_one_letter_code
_entity_poly.pdbx_strand_id
1 'polypeptide(L)'
;MQYDKCTLTKELGAKGVPVGPVLDWNELENDPDLNEDGTLITIDQGDARGKFKTLGMPFTLSNYTPDYQRAPKLGENNEEILTALDYTEDQIKELAQKGVIGGNDGVKADLVAAPTTD
;
A
#
# COMPACT_ATOMS: atom_id res chain seq x y z
N MET A 1 -32.62 27.65 -2.79
CA MET A 1 -31.41 27.47 -1.95
C MET A 1 -30.51 26.47 -2.64
N GLN A 2 -29.22 26.78 -2.73
CA GLN A 2 -28.19 25.88 -3.26
C GLN A 2 -27.47 25.27 -2.06
N TYR A 3 -27.37 23.95 -2.01
CA TYR A 3 -26.65 23.22 -0.96
C TYR A 3 -25.38 22.61 -1.54
N ASP A 4 -24.34 22.54 -0.71
CA ASP A 4 -23.17 21.71 -0.99
C ASP A 4 -23.55 20.21 -0.91
N LYS A 5 -22.82 19.36 -1.64
CA LYS A 5 -23.11 17.91 -1.75
C LYS A 5 -23.12 17.20 -0.40
N CYS A 6 -22.21 17.55 0.52
CA CYS A 6 -22.11 16.92 1.83
C CYS A 6 -23.25 17.37 2.75
N THR A 7 -23.59 18.67 2.70
CA THR A 7 -24.70 19.23 3.48
C THR A 7 -26.04 18.64 3.05
N LEU A 8 -26.29 18.56 1.74
CA LEU A 8 -27.53 18.00 1.20
C LEU A 8 -27.70 16.53 1.59
N THR A 9 -26.63 15.73 1.48
CA THR A 9 -26.65 14.31 1.86
C THR A 9 -27.00 14.15 3.34
N LYS A 10 -26.43 14.97 4.22
CA LYS A 10 -26.72 14.94 5.67
C LYS A 10 -28.18 15.25 5.98
N GLU A 11 -28.75 16.29 5.36
CA GLU A 11 -30.15 16.66 5.58
C GLU A 11 -31.15 15.61 5.08
N LEU A 12 -30.88 15.03 3.91
CA LEU A 12 -31.72 13.97 3.33
C LEU A 12 -31.58 12.65 4.10
N GLY A 13 -30.38 12.30 4.52
CA GLY A 13 -30.10 11.14 5.37
C GLY A 13 -30.83 11.22 6.71
N ALA A 14 -30.86 12.39 7.35
CA ALA A 14 -31.61 12.61 8.59
C ALA A 14 -33.14 12.40 8.43
N LYS A 15 -33.65 12.48 7.20
CA LYS A 15 -35.06 12.21 6.85
C LYS A 15 -35.30 10.78 6.36
N GLY A 16 -34.29 9.90 6.40
CA GLY A 16 -34.38 8.50 5.99
C GLY A 16 -34.27 8.27 4.47
N VAL A 17 -33.81 9.27 3.71
CA VAL A 17 -33.59 9.09 2.26
C VAL A 17 -32.18 8.51 2.05
N PRO A 18 -32.04 7.36 1.36
CA PRO A 18 -30.74 6.75 1.09
C PRO A 18 -30.01 7.53 -0.01
N VAL A 19 -29.06 8.37 0.40
CA VAL A 19 -28.21 9.17 -0.50
C VAL A 19 -26.77 9.16 0.01
N GLY A 20 -25.81 9.25 -0.91
CA GLY A 20 -24.39 9.40 -0.62
C GLY A 20 -23.78 10.46 -1.55
N PRO A 21 -22.81 11.26 -1.09
CA PRO A 21 -22.12 12.20 -1.97
C PRO A 21 -21.24 11.44 -2.97
N VAL A 22 -21.09 11.98 -4.18
CA VAL A 22 -20.06 11.50 -5.10
C VAL A 22 -18.74 12.13 -4.66
N LEU A 23 -17.84 11.30 -4.13
CA LEU A 23 -16.53 11.70 -3.66
C LEU A 23 -15.51 11.60 -4.80
N ASP A 24 -14.59 12.57 -4.85
CA ASP A 24 -13.39 12.47 -5.65
C ASP A 24 -12.24 11.80 -4.87
N TRP A 25 -11.11 11.57 -5.54
CA TRP A 25 -9.97 10.90 -4.91
C TRP A 25 -9.37 11.69 -3.75
N ASN A 26 -9.31 13.02 -3.84
CA ASN A 26 -8.72 13.85 -2.80
C ASN A 26 -9.60 13.85 -1.53
N GLU A 27 -10.91 13.86 -1.70
CA GLU A 27 -11.86 13.72 -0.59
C GLU A 27 -11.76 12.34 0.05
N LEU A 28 -11.70 11.28 -0.76
CA LEU A 28 -11.59 9.91 -0.28
C LEU A 28 -10.26 9.67 0.45
N GLU A 29 -9.15 10.15 -0.11
CA GLU A 29 -7.82 9.99 0.47
C GLU A 29 -7.69 10.67 1.85
N ASN A 30 -8.39 11.80 2.04
CA ASN A 30 -8.36 12.59 3.28
C ASN A 30 -9.57 12.34 4.20
N ASP A 31 -10.41 11.36 3.90
CA ASP A 31 -11.58 11.03 4.72
C ASP A 31 -11.13 10.45 6.08
N PRO A 32 -11.51 11.07 7.21
CA PRO A 32 -11.05 10.63 8.53
C PRO A 32 -11.54 9.21 8.86
N ASP A 33 -12.76 8.84 8.49
CA ASP A 33 -13.32 7.54 8.82
C ASP A 33 -12.52 6.44 8.11
N LEU A 34 -12.18 6.65 6.82
CA LEU A 34 -11.39 5.69 6.04
C LEU A 34 -9.93 5.57 6.50
N ASN A 35 -9.35 6.64 7.05
CA ASN A 35 -7.97 6.60 7.57
C ASN A 35 -7.91 6.04 9.00
N GLU A 36 -8.97 6.19 9.80
CA GLU A 36 -9.04 5.70 11.19
C GLU A 36 -9.48 4.23 11.27
N ASP A 37 -10.37 3.77 10.38
CA ASP A 37 -10.90 2.41 10.39
C ASP A 37 -9.98 1.36 9.74
N GLY A 38 -8.89 1.80 9.11
CA GLY A 38 -7.92 0.94 8.44
C GLY A 38 -8.28 0.55 7.01
N THR A 39 -9.30 1.18 6.40
CA THR A 39 -9.62 1.04 4.98
C THR A 39 -8.52 1.64 4.11
N LEU A 40 -8.04 2.83 4.48
CA LEU A 40 -6.86 3.48 3.92
C LEU A 40 -5.71 3.37 4.91
N ILE A 41 -4.66 2.68 4.50
CA ILE A 41 -3.46 2.49 5.31
C ILE A 41 -2.28 3.21 4.66
N THR A 42 -1.36 3.70 5.49
CA THR A 42 -0.10 4.26 5.02
C THR A 42 1.02 3.26 5.27
N ILE A 43 1.67 2.82 4.20
CA ILE A 43 2.83 1.93 4.26
C ILE A 43 4.08 2.73 3.90
N ASP A 44 5.14 2.57 4.69
CA ASP A 44 6.47 3.08 4.34
C ASP A 44 7.21 2.03 3.52
N GLN A 45 7.31 2.25 2.20
CA GLN A 45 8.03 1.35 1.30
C GLN A 45 9.56 1.47 1.46
N GLY A 46 10.03 2.59 2.03
CA GLY A 46 11.45 2.97 2.04
C GLY A 46 11.96 3.53 0.71
N ASP A 47 13.28 3.75 0.67
CA ASP A 47 14.03 4.31 -0.48
C ASP A 47 13.38 5.58 -1.07
N ALA A 48 13.39 5.71 -2.40
CA ALA A 48 12.80 6.83 -3.12
C ALA A 48 11.26 6.77 -3.20
N ARG A 49 10.63 5.64 -2.85
CA ARG A 49 9.17 5.50 -2.84
C ARG A 49 8.55 6.13 -1.59
N GLY A 50 9.23 6.00 -0.45
CA GLY A 50 8.78 6.55 0.83
C GLY A 50 7.40 6.04 1.26
N LYS A 51 6.66 6.90 1.95
CA LYS A 51 5.31 6.60 2.43
C LYS A 51 4.28 6.75 1.32
N PHE A 52 3.38 5.79 1.20
CA PHE A 52 2.25 5.85 0.28
C PHE A 52 0.99 5.25 0.92
N LYS A 53 -0.17 5.71 0.45
CA LYS A 53 -1.46 5.15 0.87
C LYS A 53 -1.87 4.00 -0.04
N THR A 54 -2.46 2.98 0.56
CA THR A 54 -3.06 1.84 -0.14
C THR A 54 -4.32 1.38 0.59
N LEU A 55 -5.11 0.54 -0.08
CA LEU A 55 -6.26 -0.11 0.53
C LEU A 55 -5.79 -1.22 1.48
N GLY A 56 -6.34 -1.22 2.69
CA GLY A 56 -6.22 -2.31 3.64
C GLY A 56 -7.13 -3.49 3.31
N MET A 57 -7.35 -4.36 4.30
CA MET A 57 -8.30 -5.46 4.22
C MET A 57 -9.74 -4.90 4.17
N PRO A 58 -10.57 -5.28 3.18
CA PRO A 58 -11.87 -4.64 2.93
C PRO A 58 -12.97 -5.03 3.93
N PHE A 59 -12.65 -5.86 4.92
CA PHE A 59 -13.56 -6.30 5.97
C PHE A 59 -12.81 -6.37 7.29
N THR A 60 -13.53 -6.28 8.40
CA THR A 60 -12.98 -6.36 9.75
C THR A 60 -13.19 -7.76 10.33
N LEU A 61 -12.20 -8.28 11.05
CA LEU A 61 -12.30 -9.51 11.84
C LEU A 61 -12.22 -9.16 13.33
N SER A 62 -13.11 -9.70 14.15
CA SER A 62 -13.19 -9.35 15.59
C SER A 62 -11.99 -9.84 16.41
N ASN A 63 -11.24 -10.79 15.87
CA ASN A 63 -10.17 -11.52 16.52
C ASN A 63 -8.86 -11.51 15.72
N TYR A 64 -8.77 -10.67 14.68
CA TYR A 64 -7.55 -10.53 13.89
C TYR A 64 -7.43 -9.13 13.29
N THR A 65 -6.24 -8.56 13.39
CA THR A 65 -5.86 -7.32 12.72
C THR A 65 -4.67 -7.63 11.80
N PRO A 66 -4.77 -7.35 10.49
CA PRO A 66 -3.65 -7.53 9.58
C PRO A 66 -2.46 -6.64 9.97
N ASP A 67 -1.26 -7.20 9.89
CA ASP A 67 -0.02 -6.43 9.95
C ASP A 67 0.43 -6.07 8.52
N TYR A 68 0.47 -4.78 8.22
CA TYR A 68 0.79 -4.28 6.89
C TYR A 68 2.26 -3.90 6.80
N GLN A 69 3.02 -4.71 6.08
CA GLN A 69 4.44 -4.53 5.85
C GLN A 69 4.69 -4.00 4.44
N ARG A 70 5.89 -3.45 4.21
CA ARG A 70 6.32 -3.03 2.86
C ARG A 70 6.38 -4.22 1.91
N ALA A 71 6.26 -3.95 0.62
CA ALA A 71 6.49 -4.97 -0.38
C ALA A 71 7.98 -5.38 -0.40
N PRO A 72 8.30 -6.68 -0.59
CA PRO A 72 9.67 -7.12 -0.76
C PRO A 72 10.25 -6.60 -2.07
N LYS A 73 11.57 -6.36 -2.08
CA LYS A 73 12.30 -6.04 -3.30
C LYS A 73 12.50 -7.29 -4.15
N LEU A 74 12.86 -7.07 -5.42
CA LEU A 74 13.25 -8.15 -6.31
C LEU A 74 14.41 -8.93 -5.68
N GLY A 75 14.19 -10.21 -5.42
CA GLY A 75 15.17 -11.13 -4.86
C GLY A 75 15.49 -10.97 -3.38
N GLU A 76 14.75 -10.14 -2.64
CA GLU A 76 15.05 -9.84 -1.23
C GLU A 76 15.08 -11.09 -0.34
N ASN A 77 14.17 -12.04 -0.59
CA ASN A 77 14.05 -13.26 0.20
C ASN A 77 14.70 -14.48 -0.47
N ASN A 78 15.51 -14.30 -1.53
CA ASN A 78 16.11 -15.43 -2.26
C ASN A 78 17.00 -16.28 -1.35
N GLU A 79 17.90 -15.66 -0.60
CA GLU A 79 18.84 -16.36 0.28
C GLU A 79 18.11 -17.09 1.41
N GLU A 80 17.14 -16.42 2.05
CA GLU A 80 16.31 -16.98 3.12
C GLU A 80 15.55 -18.22 2.63
N ILE A 81 14.84 -18.12 1.50
CA ILE A 81 14.02 -19.20 0.97
C ILE A 81 14.88 -20.36 0.47
N LEU A 82 15.96 -20.08 -0.27
CA LEU A 82 16.81 -21.15 -0.82
C LEU A 82 17.57 -21.89 0.28
N THR A 83 18.01 -21.19 1.32
CA THR A 83 18.62 -21.82 2.50
C THR A 83 17.60 -22.71 3.23
N ALA A 84 16.35 -22.27 3.35
CA ALA A 84 15.27 -23.08 3.92
C ALA A 84 14.92 -24.32 3.08
N LEU A 85 15.36 -24.36 1.82
CA LEU A 85 15.22 -25.50 0.90
C LEU A 85 16.51 -26.34 0.80
N ASP A 86 17.43 -26.21 1.78
CA ASP A 86 18.70 -26.95 1.88
C ASP A 86 19.71 -26.65 0.75
N TYR A 87 19.60 -25.51 0.07
CA TYR A 87 20.67 -25.04 -0.82
C TYR A 87 21.82 -24.47 0.01
N THR A 88 23.03 -24.85 -0.35
CA THR A 88 24.26 -24.27 0.23
C THR A 88 24.50 -22.86 -0.29
N GLU A 89 25.21 -22.03 0.47
CA GLU A 89 25.61 -20.68 0.04
C GLU A 89 26.31 -20.68 -1.33
N ASP A 90 27.14 -21.69 -1.60
CA ASP A 90 27.88 -21.81 -2.86
C ASP A 90 26.95 -22.09 -4.05
N GLN A 91 25.93 -22.92 -3.86
CA GLN A 91 24.91 -23.15 -4.89
C GLN A 91 24.06 -21.90 -5.14
N ILE A 92 23.70 -21.16 -4.10
CA ILE A 92 22.94 -19.91 -4.24
C ILE A 92 23.75 -18.87 -5.02
N LYS A 93 25.06 -18.73 -4.71
CA LYS A 93 25.98 -17.86 -5.45
C LYS A 93 26.11 -18.29 -6.91
N GLU A 94 26.20 -19.59 -7.18
CA GLU A 94 26.26 -20.13 -8.55
C GLU A 94 24.98 -19.81 -9.35
N LEU A 95 23.80 -19.94 -8.72
CA LEU A 95 22.52 -19.59 -9.34
C LEU A 95 22.44 -18.10 -9.68
N ALA A 96 22.92 -17.23 -8.77
CA ALA A 96 22.98 -15.79 -9.02
C ALA A 96 23.95 -15.47 -10.17
N GLN A 97 25.15 -16.05 -10.17
CA GLN A 97 26.16 -15.84 -11.23
C GLN A 97 25.69 -16.29 -12.61
N LYS A 98 24.91 -17.38 -12.67
CA LYS A 98 24.30 -17.88 -13.92
C LYS A 98 23.08 -17.07 -14.36
N GLY A 99 22.64 -16.09 -13.58
CA GLY A 99 21.44 -15.29 -13.85
C GLY A 99 20.13 -16.08 -13.71
N VAL A 100 20.15 -17.20 -12.98
CA VAL A 100 18.95 -18.03 -12.73
C VAL A 100 18.04 -17.37 -11.69
N ILE A 101 18.63 -16.71 -10.69
CA ILE A 101 17.92 -15.90 -9.70
C ILE A 101 18.31 -14.43 -9.88
N GLY A 102 17.31 -13.55 -9.88
CA GLY A 102 17.49 -12.11 -9.98
C GLY A 102 17.50 -11.44 -8.61
N GLY A 103 18.28 -10.38 -8.47
CA GLY A 103 18.28 -9.49 -7.31
C GLY A 103 18.24 -8.04 -7.76
N ASN A 104 17.95 -7.14 -6.82
CA ASN A 104 18.15 -5.72 -7.06
C ASN A 104 19.64 -5.42 -6.83
N ASP A 105 20.46 -5.49 -7.90
CA ASP A 105 21.93 -5.41 -7.93
C ASP A 105 22.52 -4.06 -7.44
N GLY A 106 22.17 -3.62 -6.23
CA GLY A 106 22.55 -2.29 -5.72
C GLY A 106 21.94 -1.12 -6.51
N VAL A 107 21.04 -1.40 -7.47
CA VAL A 107 20.24 -0.38 -8.16
C VAL A 107 19.29 0.17 -7.11
N LYS A 108 19.56 1.40 -6.63
CA LYS A 108 18.55 2.19 -5.94
C LYS A 108 17.32 2.12 -6.84
N ALA A 109 16.14 1.86 -6.27
CA ALA A 109 14.92 2.04 -7.03
C ALA A 109 14.97 3.46 -7.60
N ASP A 110 15.30 3.59 -8.89
CA ASP A 110 15.46 4.86 -9.57
C ASP A 110 14.08 5.44 -9.80
N LEU A 111 13.38 5.74 -8.71
CA LEU A 111 12.35 6.75 -8.71
C LEU A 111 13.12 8.06 -8.58
N VAL A 112 13.45 8.64 -9.74
CA VAL A 112 13.69 10.09 -9.79
C VAL A 112 12.50 10.71 -9.07
N ALA A 113 12.76 11.47 -7.99
CA ALA A 113 11.73 12.08 -7.18
C ALA A 113 10.65 12.68 -8.10
N ALA A 114 9.38 12.40 -7.83
CA ALA A 114 8.28 12.97 -8.60
C ALA A 114 8.52 14.49 -8.70
N PRO A 115 8.40 15.10 -9.90
CA PRO A 115 8.63 16.54 -10.03
C PRO A 115 7.74 17.25 -9.03
N THR A 116 8.37 18.00 -8.12
CA THR A 116 7.67 18.92 -7.22
C THR A 116 6.83 19.83 -8.10
N THR A 117 5.52 19.63 -8.08
CA THR A 117 4.57 20.48 -8.78
C THR A 117 4.38 21.70 -7.87
N ASP A 118 4.83 22.86 -8.35
CA ASP A 118 4.48 24.18 -7.77
C ASP A 118 2.97 24.43 -7.83
#